data_AF-A0A8T3NPA5-F1
#
_entry.id   AF-A0A8T3NPA5-F1
#
_cell.length_a   1.000
_cell.length_b   1.000
_cell.length_c   1.000
_cell.angle_alpha   90.00
_cell.angle_beta   90.00
_cell.angle_gamma   90.00
#
_symmetry.space_group_name_H-M   'P 1'
#
loop_
_entity.id
_entity.type
_entity.pdbx_description
1 polymer ?
#
loop_
_entity_poly.entity_id
_entity_poly.type
_entity_poly.pdbx_seq_one_letter_code
_entity_poly.pdbx_strand_id
1 'polypeptide(L)' 'RGALAEARDVLRQLLADGPKPVPAIQAEARQAGINERTLRRAREALGIVPRKGGFRGGWLWELPPAPTDPRPAADAS' A
#
# COMPACT_ATOMS: atom_id res chain seq x y z
N ARG A 1 -9.25 16.38 -7.53
CA ARG A 1 -8.18 15.50 -7.02
C ARG A 1 -8.14 14.25 -7.90
N GLY A 2 -6.98 13.66 -8.12
CA GLY A 2 -6.87 12.44 -8.94
C GLY A 2 -7.06 11.18 -8.09
N ALA A 3 -7.66 10.13 -8.66
CA ALA A 3 -7.89 8.86 -7.96
C ALA A 3 -6.62 8.27 -7.30
N LEU A 4 -5.45 8.50 -7.89
CA LEU A 4 -4.17 8.08 -7.32
C LEU A 4 -3.80 8.83 -6.03
N ALA A 5 -4.07 10.15 -5.97
CA ALA A 5 -3.78 10.93 -4.77
C ALA A 5 -4.69 10.50 -3.61
N GLU A 6 -5.98 10.32 -3.88
CA GLU A 6 -6.95 9.81 -2.91
C GLU A 6 -6.56 8.41 -2.41
N ALA A 7 -6.13 7.52 -3.30
CA ALA A 7 -5.66 6.19 -2.91
C ALA A 7 -4.42 6.21 -2.03
N ARG A 8 -3.50 7.16 -2.24
CA ARG A 8 -2.33 7.31 -1.37
C ARG A 8 -2.75 7.80 0.02
N ASP A 9 -3.68 8.74 0.09
CA ASP A 9 -4.14 9.29 1.36
C ASP A 9 -4.92 8.24 2.16
N VAL A 10 -5.81 7.49 1.49
CA VAL A 10 -6.50 6.33 2.09
C VAL A 10 -5.49 5.31 2.60
N LEU A 11 -4.50 4.89 1.78
CA LEU A 11 -3.50 3.92 2.23
C LEU A 11 -2.69 4.40 3.44
N ARG A 12 -2.33 5.69 3.48
CA ARG A 12 -1.63 6.27 4.64
C ARG A 12 -2.48 6.23 5.89
N GLN A 13 -3.76 6.57 5.78
CA GLN A 13 -4.69 6.53 6.92
C GLN A 13 -4.89 5.09 7.41
N LEU A 14 -5.10 4.14 6.49
CA LEU A 14 -5.32 2.74 6.82
C LEU A 14 -4.11 2.09 7.50
N LEU A 15 -2.90 2.51 7.14
CA LEU A 15 -1.65 1.95 7.64
C LEU A 15 -0.98 2.83 8.71
N ALA A 16 -1.62 3.91 9.14
CA ALA A 16 -1.09 4.82 10.16
C ALA A 16 -0.89 4.12 11.51
N ASP A 17 -1.81 3.21 11.86
CA ASP A 17 -1.78 2.45 13.11
C ASP A 17 -0.89 1.19 13.04
N GLY A 18 -0.31 0.90 11.86
CA GLY A 18 0.59 -0.23 11.64
C GLY A 18 0.17 -1.17 10.50
N PRO A 19 0.79 -2.36 10.44
CA PRO A 19 0.57 -3.30 9.34
C PRO A 19 -0.86 -3.85 9.33
N LYS A 20 -1.53 -3.77 8.17
CA LYS A 20 -2.89 -4.31 7.97
C LYS A 20 -2.95 -5.39 6.89
N PRO A 21 -3.88 -6.36 7.01
CA PRO A 21 -4.10 -7.36 5.96
C PRO A 21 -4.61 -6.75 4.65
N VAL A 22 -4.05 -7.22 3.53
CA VAL A 22 -4.45 -6.80 2.18
C VAL A 22 -5.96 -6.91 1.93
N PRO A 23 -6.66 -7.99 2.31
CA PRO A 23 -8.11 -8.08 2.11
C PRO A 23 -8.89 -6.99 2.83
N ALA A 24 -8.46 -6.59 4.03
CA ALA A 24 -9.09 -5.51 4.78
C ALA A 24 -8.86 -4.16 4.07
N ILE A 25 -7.63 -3.89 3.63
CA ILE A 25 -7.28 -2.67 2.89
C ILE A 25 -8.07 -2.58 1.58
N GLN A 26 -8.20 -3.69 0.85
CA GLN A 26 -8.99 -3.73 -0.39
C GLN A 26 -10.47 -3.45 -0.14
N ALA A 27 -11.04 -3.97 0.94
CA ALA A 27 -12.42 -3.71 1.33
C ALA A 27 -12.64 -2.22 1.67
N GLU A 28 -11.78 -1.64 2.51
CA GLU A 28 -11.86 -0.23 2.88
C GLU A 28 -11.62 0.70 1.68
N ALA A 29 -10.65 0.39 0.82
CA ALA A 29 -10.40 1.13 -0.41
C ALA A 29 -11.61 1.09 -1.36
N ARG A 30 -12.27 -0.06 -1.50
CA ARG A 30 -13.46 -0.20 -2.32
C ARG A 30 -14.64 0.62 -1.78
N GLN A 31 -14.80 0.69 -0.45
CA GLN A 31 -15.80 1.56 0.19
C GLN A 31 -15.52 3.04 -0.09
N ALA A 32 -14.25 3.43 -0.20
CA ALA A 32 -13.84 4.76 -0.62
C ALA A 32 -13.93 5.00 -2.15
N GLY A 33 -14.47 4.05 -2.93
CA GLY A 33 -14.59 4.17 -4.39
C GLY A 33 -13.28 3.92 -5.16
N ILE A 34 -12.26 3.39 -4.49
CA ILE A 34 -10.95 3.16 -5.08
C ILE A 34 -10.87 1.75 -5.64
N ASN A 35 -10.66 1.65 -6.95
CA ASN A 35 -10.46 0.36 -7.59
C ASN A 35 -9.06 -0.22 -7.29
N GLU A 36 -8.94 -1.53 -7.45
CA GLU A 36 -7.72 -2.28 -7.15
C GLU A 36 -6.51 -1.83 -7.98
N ARG A 37 -6.72 -1.41 -9.23
CA ARG A 37 -5.64 -0.92 -10.10
C ARG A 37 -5.04 0.37 -9.54
N THR A 38 -5.88 1.29 -9.06
CA THR A 38 -5.46 2.54 -8.42
C THR A 38 -4.80 2.26 -7.09
N LEU A 39 -5.35 1.34 -6.28
CA LEU A 39 -4.78 0.92 -5.01
C LEU A 39 -3.37 0.36 -5.17
N ARG A 40 -3.16 -0.52 -6.17
CA ARG A 40 -1.84 -1.08 -6.48
C ARG A 40 -0.82 0.00 -6.86
N ARG A 41 -1.21 0.96 -7.71
CA ARG A 41 -0.34 2.08 -8.08
C ARG A 41 -0.02 2.98 -6.89
N ALA A 42 -0.98 3.22 -6.01
CA ALA A 42 -0.76 4.01 -4.81
C ALA A 42 0.20 3.32 -3.85
N ARG A 43 0.08 2.00 -3.67
CA ARG A 43 1.03 1.16 -2.92
C ARG A 43 2.46 1.32 -3.45
N GLU A 44 2.64 1.19 -4.75
CA GLU A 44 3.95 1.36 -5.41
C GLU A 44 4.50 2.79 -5.24
N ALA A 45 3.65 3.80 -5.41
CA ALA A 45 4.03 5.21 -5.22
C ALA A 45 4.35 5.56 -3.75
N LEU A 46 3.92 4.74 -2.80
CA LEU A 46 4.24 4.88 -1.37
C LEU A 46 5.41 4.00 -0.94
N GLY A 47 5.94 3.13 -1.82
CA GLY A 47 7.00 2.18 -1.46
C GLY A 47 6.56 1.12 -0.45
N ILE A 48 5.25 0.83 -0.37
CA ILE A 48 4.72 -0.17 0.56
C ILE A 48 5.12 -1.57 0.08
N VAL A 49 5.86 -2.28 0.94
CA VAL A 49 6.33 -3.65 0.68
C VAL A 49 5.37 -4.65 1.35
N PRO A 50 4.76 -5.59 0.59
CA PRO A 50 3.95 -6.64 1.18
C PRO A 50 4.79 -7.59 2.03
N ARG A 51 4.40 -7.78 3.29
CA ARG A 51 5.00 -8.74 4.21
C ARG A 51 4.07 -9.93 4.42
N LYS A 52 4.64 -11.13 4.54
CA LYS A 52 3.86 -12.35 4.81
C LYS A 52 3.54 -12.42 6.30
N GLY A 53 2.27 -12.31 6.67
CA GLY A 53 1.76 -12.29 8.05
C GLY A 53 1.81 -13.65 8.77
N GLY A 54 2.76 -14.53 8.44
CA GLY A 54 2.85 -15.89 8.97
C GLY A 54 2.05 -16.94 8.20
N PHE A 55 2.01 -18.16 8.74
CA PHE A 55 1.55 -19.38 8.04
C PHE A 55 0.05 -19.38 7.70
N ARG A 56 -0.78 -18.63 8.43
CA ARG A 56 -2.22 -18.45 8.15
C ARG A 56 -2.65 -16.98 7.92
N GLY A 57 -1.75 -16.01 8.09
CA GLY A 57 -2.10 -14.58 8.19
C GLY A 57 -2.16 -13.79 6.87
N GLY A 58 -1.96 -14.45 5.73
CA GLY A 58 -2.01 -13.80 4.42
C GLY A 58 -0.94 -12.74 4.22
N TRP A 59 -1.19 -11.81 3.29
CA TRP A 59 -0.32 -10.67 3.03
C TRP A 59 -0.75 -9.48 3.89
N LEU A 60 0.23 -8.85 4.53
CA LEU A 60 0.10 -7.60 5.26
C LEU A 60 0.81 -6.49 4.46
N TRP A 61 0.25 -5.31 4.45
CA TRP A 61 0.92 -4.09 3.99
C TRP A 61 1.27 -3.23 5.18
N GLU A 62 2.41 -2.54 5.07
CA GLU A 62 2.94 -1.65 6.10
C GLU A 62 3.57 -0.45 5.39
N LEU A 63 3.44 0.75 5.98
CA LEU A 63 4.16 1.90 5.48
C LEU A 63 5.67 1.68 5.66
N PRO A 64 6.50 1.98 4.66
CA PRO A 64 7.93 1.93 4.88
C PRO A 64 8.32 2.95 5.96
N PRO A 65 9.36 2.66 6.77
CA PRO A 65 9.96 3.69 7.60
C PRO A 65 10.34 4.87 6.71
N ALA A 66 10.18 6.09 7.23
CA ALA A 66 10.47 7.32 6.49
C ALA A 66 11.79 7.19 5.71
N PRO A 67 11.82 7.63 4.44
CA PRO A 67 12.90 7.28 3.53
C PRO A 67 14.23 7.80 4.08
N THR A 68 15.07 6.87 4.53
CA THR A 68 16.50 6.97 4.23
C THR A 68 16.60 6.52 2.78
N ASP A 69 16.76 7.49 1.88
CA ASP A 69 17.11 7.22 0.48
C ASP A 69 18.33 6.27 0.42
N PRO A 70 18.29 5.23 -0.42
CA PRO A 70 19.01 5.38 -1.68
C PRO A 70 18.32 4.68 -2.86
N ARG A 71 17.87 5.49 -3.84
CA ARG A 71 17.73 5.28 -5.31
C ARG A 71 16.93 4.06 -5.81
N PRO A 72 16.24 4.17 -6.96
CA PRO A 72 15.46 3.08 -7.51
C PRO A 72 16.38 2.04 -8.16
N ALA A 73 16.18 0.77 -7.81
CA ALA A 73 16.61 -0.36 -8.65
C ALA A 73 15.75 -0.36 -9.93
N ALA A 74 16.10 0.53 -10.86
CA ALA A 74 15.76 0.40 -12.26
C ALA A 74 16.86 -0.43 -12.91
N ASP A 75 16.72 -1.76 -12.86
CA ASP A 75 17.42 -2.65 -13.79
C ASP A 75 16.57 -3.91 -13.98
N ALA A 76 15.73 -3.84 -15.01
CA ALA A 76 15.17 -5.00 -15.68
C ALA A 76 15.17 -4.64 -17.18
N SER A 77 16.32 -4.85 -17.82
CA SER A 77 16.46 -5.03 -19.27
C SER A 77 16.84 -6.47 -19.55
#